data_AF-A0A3B6ARS0-F1
#
_entry.id   AF-A0A3B6ARS0-F1
#
_cell.length_a   1.000
_cell.length_b   1.000
_cell.length_c   1.000
_cell.angle_alpha   90.00
_cell.angle_beta   90.00
_cell.angle_gamma   90.00
#
_symmetry.space_group_name_H-M   'P 1'
#
loop_
_entity.id
_entity.type
_entity.pdbx_description
1 polymer ?
#
loop_
_entity_poly.entity_id
_entity_poly.type
_entity_poly.pdbx_seq_one_letter_code
_entity_poly.pdbx_strand_id
1 'polypeptide(L)'
;MPDLRCVSDGDYVIVNGSVKAEGCMKHIRVYTLSMVTNYNAITHHFLQCIYVHLDLQKKYKDKKDDVRRIDLAVAAHEQSSLSSDTTNRLFDDVLRVFYHPGILELENGASFTLIQSQTGADVEQLRSVIGAHVAMGNLFTTVDDDHYKCSFNG
;
A
#
# COMPACT_ATOMS: atom_id res chain seq x y z
N MET A 1 -14.90 22.62 -21.57
CA MET A 1 -13.52 22.18 -21.30
C MET A 1 -12.68 23.45 -21.19
N PRO A 2 -12.15 23.81 -20.01
CA PRO A 2 -11.18 24.90 -19.94
C PRO A 2 -9.92 24.46 -20.70
N ASP A 3 -9.39 25.35 -21.54
CA ASP A 3 -8.23 25.10 -22.38
C ASP A 3 -6.99 24.83 -21.52
N LEU A 4 -6.40 23.64 -21.63
CA LEU A 4 -5.09 23.32 -21.02
C LEU A 4 -3.97 24.25 -21.51
N ARG A 5 -4.22 25.03 -22.57
CA ARG A 5 -3.26 25.93 -23.23
C ARG A 5 -2.89 27.17 -22.41
N CYS A 6 -3.56 27.41 -21.28
CA CYS A 6 -3.33 28.60 -20.45
C CYS A 6 -2.56 28.31 -19.13
N VAL A 7 -2.19 27.05 -18.87
CA VAL A 7 -1.43 26.70 -17.66
C VAL A 7 0.06 26.91 -17.93
N SER A 8 0.70 27.76 -17.14
CA SER A 8 2.14 28.01 -17.15
C SER A 8 2.81 27.38 -15.93
N ASP A 9 4.13 27.22 -15.99
CA ASP A 9 4.89 26.78 -14.83
C ASP A 9 4.72 27.78 -13.67
N GLY A 10 4.47 27.28 -12.46
CA GLY A 10 4.13 28.07 -11.28
C GLY A 10 2.64 28.33 -11.05
N ASP A 11 1.74 27.95 -11.97
CA ASP A 11 0.30 28.09 -11.76
C ASP A 11 -0.26 27.01 -10.83
N TYR A 12 -1.17 27.44 -9.95
CA TYR A 12 -1.91 26.51 -9.10
C TYR A 12 -3.21 26.09 -9.77
N VAL A 13 -3.44 24.77 -9.80
CA VAL A 13 -4.61 24.17 -10.42
C VAL A 13 -5.26 23.14 -9.51
N ILE A 14 -6.58 23.02 -9.64
CA ILE A 14 -7.37 21.95 -9.05
C ILE A 14 -7.55 20.89 -10.13
N VAL A 15 -7.14 19.67 -9.80
CA VAL A 15 -7.21 18.51 -10.70
C VAL A 15 -8.18 17.50 -10.12
N ASN A 16 -9.25 17.20 -10.85
CA ASN A 16 -10.11 16.05 -10.53
C ASN A 16 -9.88 14.96 -11.57
N GLY A 17 -9.58 13.75 -11.10
CA GLY A 17 -9.24 12.62 -11.95
C GLY A 17 -9.27 11.30 -11.21
N SER A 18 -9.08 10.21 -11.93
CA SER A 18 -8.82 8.90 -11.32
C SER A 18 -7.32 8.69 -11.17
N VAL A 19 -6.88 8.35 -9.97
CA VAL A 19 -5.52 7.85 -9.74
C VAL A 19 -5.43 6.46 -10.39
N LYS A 20 -4.41 6.28 -11.22
CA LYS A 20 -4.01 5.01 -11.80
C LYS A 20 -2.56 4.76 -11.44
N ALA A 21 -2.22 3.49 -11.22
CA ALA A 21 -0.84 3.04 -11.07
C ALA A 21 -0.57 2.07 -12.21
N GLU A 22 0.50 2.32 -12.96
CA GLU A 22 1.02 1.42 -13.98
C GLU A 22 2.52 1.24 -13.68
N GLY A 23 2.91 0.02 -13.31
CA GLY A 23 4.22 -0.23 -12.68
C GLY A 23 4.39 0.58 -11.39
N CYS A 24 5.58 1.17 -11.21
CA CYS A 24 5.89 2.08 -10.10
C CYS A 24 5.34 3.51 -10.28
N MET A 25 4.83 3.87 -11.46
CA MET A 25 4.42 5.24 -11.76
C MET A 25 2.94 5.47 -11.47
N LYS A 26 2.69 6.34 -10.49
CA LYS A 26 1.34 6.83 -10.19
C LYS A 26 1.04 8.01 -11.11
N HIS A 27 -0.03 7.91 -11.88
CA HIS A 27 -0.51 8.98 -12.74
C HIS A 27 -1.97 9.28 -12.45
N ILE A 28 -2.38 10.53 -12.67
CA ILE A 28 -3.79 10.94 -12.53
C ILE A 28 -4.35 11.11 -13.93
N ARG A 29 -5.34 10.29 -14.28
CA ARG A 29 -6.14 10.53 -15.48
C ARG A 29 -7.15 11.63 -15.17
N VAL A 30 -6.86 12.84 -15.66
CA VAL A 30 -7.64 14.04 -15.38
C VAL A 30 -8.97 14.02 -16.14
N TYR A 31 -10.06 14.29 -15.42
CA TYR A 31 -11.39 14.53 -15.98
C TYR A 31 -11.69 16.02 -16.10
N THR A 32 -11.32 16.80 -15.08
CA THR A 32 -11.51 18.24 -15.07
C THR A 32 -10.30 18.92 -14.44
N LEU A 33 -9.90 20.04 -15.04
CA LEU A 33 -8.84 20.92 -14.54
C LEU A 33 -9.45 22.31 -14.33
N SER A 34 -9.08 23.00 -13.25
CA SER A 34 -9.57 24.35 -12.96
C SER A 34 -8.47 25.19 -12.34
N MET A 35 -8.32 26.44 -12.80
CA MET A 35 -7.32 27.36 -12.25
C MET A 35 -7.69 27.78 -10.84
N VAL A 36 -6.71 27.86 -9.95
CA VAL A 36 -6.87 28.42 -8.62
C VAL A 36 -6.77 29.95 -8.71
N THR A 37 -7.89 30.64 -8.55
CA THR A 37 -7.93 32.10 -8.52
C THR A 37 -7.78 32.68 -7.12
N ASN A 38 -8.11 31.89 -6.09
CA ASN A 38 -8.03 32.26 -4.69
C ASN A 38 -7.06 31.34 -3.96
N TYR A 39 -5.91 31.87 -3.53
CA TYR A 39 -4.86 31.13 -2.84
C TYR A 39 -5.28 30.56 -1.48
N ASN A 40 -6.33 31.11 -0.84
CA ASN A 40 -6.88 30.51 0.39
C ASN A 40 -7.41 29.09 0.15
N ALA A 41 -7.76 28.74 -1.10
CA ALA A 41 -8.16 27.39 -1.47
C ALA A 41 -7.04 26.36 -1.26
N ILE A 42 -5.77 26.76 -1.38
CA ILE A 42 -4.61 25.89 -1.17
C ILE A 42 -4.47 25.54 0.31
N THR A 43 -4.47 26.56 1.18
CA THR A 43 -4.42 26.36 2.64
C THR A 43 -5.60 25.53 3.12
N HIS A 44 -6.80 25.82 2.61
CA HIS A 44 -7.99 25.04 2.91
C HIS A 44 -7.86 23.58 2.45
N HIS A 45 -7.29 23.33 1.26
CA HIS A 45 -7.05 21.97 0.77
C HIS A 45 -6.09 21.19 1.69
N PHE A 46 -5.00 21.80 2.16
CA PHE A 46 -4.08 21.15 3.10
C PHE A 46 -4.78 20.77 4.41
N LEU A 47 -5.52 21.70 5.02
CA LEU A 47 -6.27 21.44 6.25
C LEU A 47 -7.33 20.36 6.04
N GLN A 48 -8.04 20.39 4.92
CA GLN A 48 -9.05 19.39 4.55
C GLN A 48 -8.43 18.00 4.41
N CYS A 49 -7.28 17.88 3.74
CA CYS A 49 -6.56 16.62 3.58
C CYS A 49 -6.16 16.03 4.94
N ILE A 50 -5.63 16.85 5.85
CA ILE A 50 -5.28 16.43 7.22
C ILE A 50 -6.54 15.95 7.96
N TYR A 51 -7.60 16.77 7.95
CA TYR A 51 -8.84 16.45 8.64
C TYR A 51 -9.47 15.14 8.14
N VAL A 52 -9.65 15.00 6.82
CA VAL A 52 -10.23 13.80 6.20
C VAL A 52 -9.37 12.57 6.49
N HIS A 53 -8.04 12.69 6.45
CA HIS A 53 -7.16 11.57 6.77
C HIS A 53 -7.35 11.10 8.22
N LEU A 54 -7.37 12.02 9.18
CA LEU A 54 -7.58 11.69 10.61
C LEU A 54 -8.97 11.09 10.85
N ASP A 55 -10.02 11.64 10.23
CA ASP A 55 -11.38 11.12 10.33
C ASP A 55 -11.50 9.71 9.74
N LEU A 56 -10.92 9.48 8.57
CA LEU A 56 -10.87 8.15 7.95
C LEU A 56 -10.10 7.17 8.83
N GLN A 57 -8.92 7.53 9.35
CA GLN A 57 -8.15 6.68 10.25
C GLN A 57 -8.95 6.27 11.49
N LYS A 58 -9.67 7.22 12.10
CA LYS A 58 -10.55 6.93 13.23
C LYS A 58 -11.64 5.92 12.85
N LYS A 59 -12.32 6.14 11.72
CA LYS A 59 -13.36 5.23 11.21
C LYS A 59 -12.83 3.83 10.89
N TYR A 60 -11.64 3.73 10.30
CA TYR A 60 -10.99 2.44 10.03
C TYR A 60 -10.59 1.73 11.32
N LYS A 61 -10.17 2.47 12.36
CA LYS A 61 -9.88 1.91 13.67
C LYS A 61 -11.15 1.42 14.37
N ASP A 62 -12.21 2.20 14.35
CA ASP A 62 -13.50 1.83 14.95
C ASP A 62 -14.09 0.58 14.25
N LYS A 63 -13.99 0.49 12.91
CA LYS A 63 -14.34 -0.74 12.16
C LYS A 63 -13.48 -1.93 12.55
N LYS A 64 -12.17 -1.74 12.72
CA LYS A 64 -11.26 -2.82 13.15
C LYS A 64 -11.60 -3.30 14.55
N ASP A 65 -11.96 -2.40 15.46
CA ASP A 65 -12.34 -2.74 16.82
C ASP A 65 -13.74 -3.37 16.89
N ASP A 66 -14.65 -3.03 15.97
CA ASP A 66 -15.96 -3.68 15.82
C ASP A 66 -15.83 -5.10 15.23
N VAL A 67 -15.01 -5.27 14.19
CA VAL A 67 -14.63 -6.59 13.66
C VAL A 67 -13.95 -7.42 14.73
N ARG A 68 -13.01 -6.87 15.51
CA ARG A 68 -12.40 -7.56 16.65
C ARG A 68 -13.39 -7.94 17.75
N ARG A 69 -14.43 -7.13 18.00
CA ARG A 69 -15.49 -7.48 18.96
C ARG A 69 -16.37 -8.61 18.45
N ILE A 70 -16.65 -8.65 17.15
CA ILE A 70 -17.32 -9.77 16.50
C ILE A 70 -16.41 -11.01 16.57
N ASP A 71 -15.14 -10.91 16.21
CA ASP A 71 -14.16 -12.01 16.28
C ASP A 71 -13.99 -12.52 17.71
N LEU A 72 -14.00 -11.65 18.73
CA LEU A 72 -13.94 -12.06 20.13
C LEU A 72 -15.23 -12.75 20.59
N ALA A 73 -16.39 -12.33 20.09
CA ALA A 73 -17.68 -12.98 20.34
C ALA A 73 -17.81 -14.33 19.61
N VAL A 74 -17.24 -14.45 18.41
CA VAL A 74 -17.17 -15.68 17.61
C VAL A 74 -16.13 -16.66 18.17
N ALA A 75 -14.97 -16.18 18.62
CA ALA A 75 -13.94 -16.98 19.30
C ALA A 75 -14.40 -17.53 20.66
N ALA A 76 -15.35 -16.85 21.32
CA ALA A 76 -16.01 -17.39 22.50
C ALA A 76 -17.00 -18.53 22.17
N HIS A 77 -17.40 -18.68 20.90
CA HIS A 77 -18.31 -19.73 20.45
C HIS A 77 -17.62 -20.90 19.72
N GLU A 78 -16.41 -20.71 19.18
CA GLU A 78 -15.74 -21.75 18.40
C GLU A 78 -14.28 -21.93 18.83
N GLN A 79 -14.06 -22.85 19.77
CA GLN A 79 -12.77 -23.52 19.90
C GLN A 79 -12.50 -24.32 18.62
N SER A 80 -11.95 -23.70 17.57
CA SER A 80 -11.14 -24.33 16.49
C SER A 80 -11.01 -23.42 15.25
N SER A 81 -9.96 -22.59 15.17
CA SER A 81 -9.16 -22.35 13.93
C SER A 81 -8.22 -21.14 14.09
N LEU A 82 -6.97 -21.38 14.55
CA LEU A 82 -5.98 -20.35 14.86
C LEU A 82 -4.97 -20.07 13.72
N SER A 83 -5.21 -20.54 12.50
CA SER A 83 -4.18 -20.61 11.44
C SER A 83 -4.33 -19.63 10.28
N SER A 84 -5.50 -19.00 10.08
CA SER A 84 -5.76 -18.19 8.88
C SER A 84 -5.47 -16.68 9.05
N ASP A 85 -5.51 -16.14 10.28
CA ASP A 85 -5.36 -14.69 10.48
C ASP A 85 -3.89 -14.25 10.57
N THR A 86 -3.02 -15.11 11.10
CA THR A 86 -1.57 -14.86 11.14
C THR A 86 -0.93 -14.93 9.76
N THR A 87 -1.38 -15.85 8.91
CA THR A 87 -0.89 -16.04 7.54
C THR A 87 -1.26 -14.87 6.64
N ASN A 88 -2.49 -14.34 6.75
CA ASN A 88 -2.92 -13.15 6.02
C ASN A 88 -2.12 -11.89 6.42
N ARG A 89 -1.81 -11.73 7.71
CA ARG A 89 -0.98 -10.60 8.17
C ARG A 89 0.46 -10.69 7.69
N LEU A 90 1.03 -11.90 7.71
CA LEU A 90 2.37 -12.15 7.17
C LEU A 90 2.42 -11.90 5.66
N PHE A 91 1.35 -12.23 4.93
CA PHE A 91 1.21 -11.95 3.50
C PHE A 91 1.35 -10.45 3.19
N ASP A 92 0.66 -9.59 3.94
CA ASP A 92 0.79 -8.13 3.77
C ASP A 92 2.15 -7.59 4.23
N ASP A 93 2.70 -8.13 5.33
CA ASP A 93 3.97 -7.68 5.88
C ASP A 93 5.15 -8.01 4.95
N VAL A 94 5.13 -9.15 4.26
CA VAL A 94 6.14 -9.51 3.24
C VAL A 94 6.19 -8.47 2.12
N LEU A 95 5.04 -8.07 1.57
CA LEU A 95 5.00 -7.05 0.52
C LEU A 95 5.52 -5.69 1.02
N ARG A 96 5.23 -5.33 2.28
CA ARG A 96 5.69 -4.05 2.87
C ARG A 96 7.21 -3.92 2.87
N VAL A 97 7.95 -5.02 3.07
CA VAL A 97 9.42 -5.02 3.03
C VAL A 97 9.94 -4.46 1.70
N PHE A 98 9.30 -4.82 0.58
CA PHE A 98 9.70 -4.39 -0.75
C PHE A 98 9.38 -2.93 -1.06
N TYR A 99 8.58 -2.25 -0.25
CA TYR A 99 8.33 -0.81 -0.38
C TYR A 99 9.27 0.04 0.49
N HIS A 100 10.18 -0.59 1.24
CA HIS A 100 11.18 0.15 2.01
C HIS A 100 12.21 0.76 1.05
N PRO A 101 12.55 2.07 1.17
CA PRO A 101 13.48 2.74 0.24
C PRO A 101 14.83 2.03 0.08
N GLY A 102 15.44 1.52 1.16
CA GLY A 102 16.70 0.77 1.09
C GLY A 102 16.62 -0.58 0.38
N ILE A 103 15.41 -1.12 0.16
CA ILE A 103 15.20 -2.37 -0.59
C ILE A 103 14.85 -2.09 -2.05
N LEU A 104 14.16 -0.99 -2.33
CA LEU A 104 13.89 -0.53 -3.70
C LEU A 104 15.19 -0.23 -4.46
N GLU A 105 16.22 0.25 -3.76
CA GLU A 105 17.52 0.57 -4.33
C GLU A 105 18.43 -0.66 -4.53
N LEU A 106 18.05 -1.84 -4.02
CA LEU A 106 18.84 -3.07 -4.19
C LEU A 106 18.68 -3.62 -5.61
N GLU A 107 19.77 -3.61 -6.37
CA GLU A 107 19.84 -4.10 -7.75
C GLU A 107 19.32 -5.54 -7.89
N ASN A 108 19.62 -6.40 -6.92
CA ASN A 108 19.27 -7.82 -6.96
C ASN A 108 17.98 -8.18 -6.19
N GLY A 109 17.33 -7.19 -5.55
CA GLY A 109 16.15 -7.41 -4.70
C GLY A 109 16.50 -7.78 -3.25
N ALA A 110 15.50 -8.27 -2.51
CA ALA A 110 15.66 -8.64 -1.11
C ALA A 110 15.96 -10.14 -0.98
N SER A 111 16.97 -10.47 -0.17
CA SER A 111 17.25 -11.86 0.19
C SER A 111 16.20 -12.41 1.18
N PHE A 112 16.00 -13.72 1.19
CA PHE A 112 15.14 -14.42 2.14
C PHE A 112 15.47 -14.07 3.59
N THR A 113 16.77 -14.02 3.93
CA THR A 113 17.26 -13.67 5.27
C THR A 113 16.87 -12.25 5.68
N LEU A 114 16.90 -11.30 4.74
CA LEU A 114 16.50 -9.92 4.99
C LEU A 114 14.99 -9.84 5.22
N ILE A 115 14.19 -10.50 4.39
CA ILE A 115 12.72 -10.55 4.54
C ILE A 115 12.35 -11.18 5.89
N GLN A 116 13.06 -12.24 6.29
CA GLN A 116 12.86 -12.89 7.58
C GLN A 116 13.16 -11.96 8.75
N SER A 117 14.30 -11.26 8.71
CA SER A 117 14.67 -10.31 9.78
C SER A 117 13.67 -9.16 9.92
N GLN A 118 13.05 -8.72 8.83
CA GLN A 118 12.07 -7.63 8.83
C GLN A 118 10.68 -8.08 9.28
N THR A 119 10.27 -9.29 8.94
CA THR A 119 8.94 -9.83 9.28
C THR A 119 8.93 -10.54 10.64
N GLY A 120 10.07 -11.02 11.13
CA GLY A 120 10.18 -11.81 12.35
C GLY A 120 9.50 -13.18 12.26
N ALA A 121 9.16 -13.63 11.05
CA ALA A 121 8.40 -14.85 10.83
C ALA A 121 9.26 -16.11 10.89
N ASP A 122 8.60 -17.23 11.23
CA ASP A 122 9.22 -18.54 11.14
C ASP A 122 9.56 -18.90 9.68
N VAL A 123 10.65 -19.67 9.49
CA VAL A 123 11.18 -20.02 8.17
C VAL A 123 10.14 -20.75 7.32
N GLU A 124 9.40 -21.69 7.91
CA GLU A 124 8.43 -22.51 7.17
C GLU A 124 7.23 -21.68 6.72
N GLN A 125 6.74 -20.81 7.62
CA GLN A 125 5.64 -19.90 7.34
C GLN A 125 6.01 -18.89 6.26
N LEU A 126 7.21 -18.32 6.36
CA LEU A 126 7.69 -17.35 5.39
C LEU A 126 7.89 -17.96 4.00
N ARG A 127 8.45 -19.16 3.89
CA ARG A 127 8.58 -19.87 2.60
C ARG A 127 7.24 -20.14 1.96
N SER A 128 6.25 -20.57 2.75
CA SER A 128 4.89 -20.82 2.27
C SER A 128 4.26 -19.54 1.71
N VAL A 129 4.36 -18.42 2.46
CA VAL A 129 3.82 -17.12 2.06
C VAL A 129 4.53 -16.54 0.83
N ILE A 130 5.86 -16.60 0.78
CA ILE A 130 6.63 -16.17 -0.40
C ILE A 130 6.26 -17.02 -1.62
N GLY A 131 6.17 -18.34 -1.46
CA GLY A 131 5.74 -19.24 -2.53
C GLY A 131 4.35 -18.89 -3.07
N ALA A 132 3.40 -18.55 -2.19
CA ALA A 132 2.08 -18.07 -2.59
C ALA A 132 2.16 -16.75 -3.37
N HIS A 133 2.98 -15.79 -2.91
CA HIS A 133 3.20 -14.54 -3.64
C HIS A 133 3.84 -14.74 -5.01
N VAL A 134 4.77 -15.68 -5.14
CA VAL A 134 5.39 -16.05 -6.43
C VAL A 134 4.35 -16.70 -7.35
N ALA A 135 3.56 -17.64 -6.85
CA ALA A 135 2.49 -18.27 -7.62
C ALA A 135 1.41 -17.29 -8.08
N MET A 136 1.15 -16.24 -7.29
CA MET A 136 0.23 -15.15 -7.64
C MET A 136 0.85 -14.10 -8.57
N GLY A 137 2.16 -14.17 -8.84
CA GLY A 137 2.88 -13.21 -9.69
C GLY A 137 3.22 -11.88 -9.01
N ASN A 138 3.08 -11.78 -7.69
CA ASN A 138 3.43 -10.58 -6.92
C ASN A 138 4.95 -10.47 -6.70
N LEU A 139 5.62 -11.61 -6.54
CA LEU A 139 7.06 -11.71 -6.38
C LEU A 139 7.65 -12.59 -7.49
N PHE A 140 8.91 -12.37 -7.82
CA PHE A 140 9.69 -13.23 -8.71
C PHE A 140 11.11 -13.41 -8.17
N THR A 141 11.71 -14.57 -8.44
CA THR A 141 13.11 -14.85 -8.10
C THR A 141 14.04 -14.15 -9.10
N THR A 142 15.22 -13.74 -8.64
CA THR A 142 16.18 -12.99 -9.45
C THR A 142 17.46 -13.79 -9.73
N VAL A 143 18.56 -13.43 -9.07
CA VAL A 143 19.90 -13.96 -9.31
C VAL A 143 20.07 -15.39 -8.79
N ASP A 144 19.28 -15.77 -7.80
CA ASP A 144 19.24 -17.10 -7.21
C ASP A 144 17.85 -17.39 -6.62
N ASP A 145 17.70 -18.57 -6.01
CA ASP A 145 16.44 -19.05 -5.42
C ASP A 145 16.07 -18.36 -4.08
N ASP A 146 16.98 -17.55 -3.51
CA ASP A 146 16.81 -16.86 -2.23
C ASP A 146 16.67 -15.33 -2.38
N HIS A 147 16.81 -14.78 -3.60
CA HIS A 147 16.59 -13.36 -3.89
C HIS A 147 15.28 -13.13 -4.62
N TYR A 148 14.49 -12.22 -4.07
CA TYR A 148 13.16 -11.90 -4.56
C TYR A 148 13.05 -10.43 -4.94
N LYS A 149 12.29 -10.15 -5.99
CA LYS A 149 11.82 -8.82 -6.34
C LYS A 149 10.30 -8.80 -6.44
N CYS A 150 9.75 -7.63 -6.18
CA CYS A 150 8.33 -7.38 -6.31
C CYS A 150 8.02 -6.95 -7.74
N SER A 151 7.04 -7.60 -8.38
CA SER A 151 6.58 -7.29 -9.73
C SER A 151 6.01 -5.87 -9.85
N PHE A 152 5.62 -5.26 -8.72
CA PHE A 152 5.12 -3.89 -8.66
C PHE A 152 6.24 -2.84 -8.55
N ASN A 153 7.50 -3.26 -8.40
CA ASN A 153 8.68 -2.38 -8.26
C ASN A 153 9.50 -2.23 -9.55
N GLY A 154 8.90 -2.57 -10.70
CA GLY A 154 9.47 -2.36 -12.03
C GLY A 154 9.24 -0.96 -12.57
#